data_AF-B5I5K6-F1
#
_entry.id   AF-B5I5K6-F1
#
_cell.length_a   1.000
_cell.length_b   1.000
_cell.length_c   1.000
_cell.angle_alpha   90.00
_cell.angle_beta   90.00
_cell.angle_gamma   90.00
#
_symmetry.space_group_name_H-M   'P 1'
#
loop_
_entity.id
_entity.type
_entity.pdbx_description
1 polymer ?
#
loop_
_entity_poly.entity_id
_entity_poly.type
_entity_poly.pdbx_seq_one_letter_code
_entity_poly.pdbx_strand_id
1 'polypeptide(L)'
;MAAADALVAAGRGADGEQILRQGVARPAGEIGTAVLGLVAEGRRREVTALLDAYVRVRAPEEAARSAEPGPGTLVPLLLAAARGVSDERHWDLVHALRVAGFSA
;
A
#
# COMPACT_ATOMS: atom_id res chain seq x y z
N MET A 1 10.07 4.55 17.99
CA MET A 1 10.52 4.76 16.60
C MET A 1 11.46 3.61 16.26
N ALA A 2 10.99 2.69 15.42
CA ALA A 2 11.71 1.47 15.02
C ALA A 2 11.15 0.95 13.68
N ALA A 3 9.84 1.13 13.47
CA ALA A 3 9.17 0.87 12.20
C ALA A 3 9.69 1.76 11.05
N ALA A 4 9.98 3.03 11.33
CA ALA A 4 10.53 3.96 10.34
C ALA A 4 11.96 3.60 9.92
N ASP A 5 12.80 3.15 10.86
CA ASP A 5 14.20 2.81 10.57
C ASP A 5 14.34 1.48 9.80
N ALA A 6 13.44 0.52 10.04
CA ALA A 6 13.38 -0.71 9.25
C ALA A 6 13.01 -0.44 7.77
N LEU A 7 12.16 0.55 7.53
CA LEU A 7 11.78 0.97 6.16
C LEU A 7 12.94 1.66 5.43
N VAL A 8 13.78 2.41 6.15
CA VAL A 8 14.97 3.07 5.58
C VAL A 8 16.06 2.06 5.23
N ALA A 9 16.22 0.99 6.02
CA ALA A 9 17.16 -0.09 5.72
C ALA A 9 16.79 -0.89 4.46
N ALA A 10 15.49 -1.03 4.16
CA ALA A 10 15.01 -1.75 2.97
C ALA A 10 15.20 -0.99 1.64
N GLY A 11 15.46 0.33 1.67
CA GLY A 11 15.51 1.19 0.49
C GLY A 11 16.88 1.30 -0.20
N ARG A 12 17.93 0.67 0.33
CA ARG A 12 19.33 0.97 -0.05
C ARG A 12 20.06 -0.13 -0.86
N GLY A 13 19.45 -1.28 -1.14
CA GLY A 13 20.14 -2.46 -1.65
C GLY A 13 19.56 -3.09 -2.92
N ALA A 14 19.01 -2.30 -3.85
CA ALA A 14 18.51 -2.82 -5.11
C ALA A 14 19.55 -2.62 -6.22
N ASP A 15 20.33 -3.67 -6.50
CA ASP A 15 20.82 -3.90 -7.87
C ASP A 15 19.57 -4.10 -8.75
N GLY A 16 19.22 -3.01 -9.43
CA GLY A 16 17.84 -2.54 -9.54
C GLY A 16 16.96 -3.24 -10.55
N GLU A 17 17.46 -4.15 -11.37
CA GLU A 17 16.70 -4.67 -12.53
C GLU A 17 16.26 -6.13 -12.36
N GLN A 18 17.08 -6.97 -11.71
CA GLN A 18 16.85 -8.42 -11.68
C GLN A 18 16.11 -8.90 -10.42
N ILE A 19 16.27 -8.20 -9.29
CA ILE A 19 15.53 -8.46 -8.03
C ILE A 19 14.11 -7.88 -8.07
N LEU A 20 13.86 -6.79 -8.84
CA LEU A 20 12.51 -6.23 -9.02
C LEU A 20 11.53 -7.21 -9.69
N ARG A 21 12.00 -8.17 -10.48
CA ARG A 21 11.12 -9.15 -11.13
C ARG A 21 10.70 -10.30 -10.21
N GLN A 22 11.43 -10.56 -9.12
CA GLN A 22 11.13 -11.67 -8.19
C GLN A 22 10.65 -11.21 -6.80
N GLY A 23 10.92 -9.97 -6.39
CA GLY A 23 10.62 -9.46 -5.05
C GLY A 23 9.43 -8.51 -4.91
N VAL A 24 8.82 -8.04 -6.00
CA VAL A 24 7.86 -6.90 -5.96
C VAL A 24 6.44 -7.28 -5.51
N ALA A 25 6.03 -8.55 -5.64
CA ALA A 25 4.73 -8.99 -5.14
C ALA A 25 4.69 -9.13 -3.60
N ARG A 26 5.83 -9.44 -2.96
CA ARG A 26 5.88 -9.73 -1.52
C ARG A 26 5.65 -8.53 -0.58
N PRO A 27 6.28 -7.34 -0.75
CA PRO A 27 6.12 -6.26 0.22
C PRO A 27 4.73 -5.60 0.16
N ALA A 28 4.14 -5.44 -1.02
CA ALA A 28 2.79 -4.85 -1.14
C ALA A 28 1.71 -5.83 -0.64
N GLY A 29 1.82 -7.12 -1.00
CA GLY A 29 0.92 -8.17 -0.51
C GLY A 29 1.01 -8.38 1.02
N GLU A 30 2.20 -8.23 1.61
CA GLU A 30 2.37 -8.28 3.06
C GLU A 30 1.68 -7.11 3.77
N ILE A 31 1.75 -5.89 3.23
CA ILE A 31 1.01 -4.73 3.75
C ILE A 31 -0.50 -4.97 3.67
N GLY A 32 -1.00 -5.47 2.54
CA GLY A 32 -2.41 -5.84 2.39
C GLY A 32 -2.86 -6.87 3.43
N THR A 33 -2.05 -7.90 3.64
CA THR A 33 -2.32 -8.96 4.62
C THR A 33 -2.31 -8.42 6.06
N ALA A 34 -1.34 -7.57 6.41
CA ALA A 34 -1.26 -6.94 7.73
C ALA A 34 -2.46 -6.02 8.00
N VAL A 35 -2.89 -5.25 7.00
CA VAL A 35 -4.09 -4.41 7.09
C VAL A 35 -5.34 -5.27 7.29
N LEU A 36 -5.49 -6.38 6.56
CA LEU A 36 -6.61 -7.30 6.74
C LEU A 36 -6.64 -7.89 8.17
N GLY A 37 -5.48 -8.24 8.73
CA GLY A 37 -5.38 -8.67 10.13
C GLY A 37 -5.87 -7.60 11.12
N LEU A 38 -5.40 -6.36 10.95
CA LEU A 38 -5.84 -5.23 11.79
C LEU A 38 -7.33 -4.90 11.64
N VAL A 39 -7.90 -5.07 10.43
CA VAL A 39 -9.34 -4.93 10.19
C VAL A 39 -10.12 -6.02 10.92
N ALA A 40 -9.66 -7.27 10.87
CA ALA A 40 -10.27 -8.39 11.59
C ALA A 40 -10.21 -8.19 13.12
N GLU A 41 -9.14 -7.58 13.64
CA GLU A 41 -8.99 -7.18 15.05
C GLU A 41 -9.82 -5.93 15.42
N GLY A 42 -10.48 -5.27 14.46
CA GLY A 42 -11.27 -4.05 14.69
C GLY A 42 -10.43 -2.79 14.94
N ARG A 43 -9.13 -2.81 14.67
CA ARG A 43 -8.16 -1.74 14.96
C ARG A 43 -8.15 -0.65 13.89
N ARG A 44 -9.32 -0.04 13.64
CA ARG A 44 -9.53 0.94 12.56
C ARG A 44 -8.56 2.12 12.58
N ARG A 45 -8.22 2.65 13.77
CA ARG A 45 -7.30 3.78 13.91
C ARG A 45 -5.90 3.47 13.38
N GLU A 46 -5.43 2.24 13.59
CA GLU A 46 -4.11 1.80 13.17
C GLU A 46 -4.07 1.48 11.68
N VAL A 47 -5.15 0.89 11.16
CA VAL A 47 -5.36 0.72 9.72
C VAL A 47 -5.25 2.06 9.00
N THR A 48 -5.97 3.08 9.46
CA THR A 48 -5.93 4.41 8.84
C THR A 48 -4.53 5.02 8.93
N ALA A 49 -3.90 5.01 10.11
CA ALA A 49 -2.56 5.59 10.27
C ALA A 49 -1.50 4.91 9.41
N LEU A 50 -1.56 3.58 9.28
CA LEU A 50 -0.67 2.80 8.44
C LEU A 50 -0.87 3.12 6.96
N LEU A 51 -2.11 3.13 6.49
CA LEU A 51 -2.42 3.39 5.08
C LEU A 51 -2.12 4.83 4.67
N ASP A 52 -2.42 5.82 5.52
CA ASP A 52 -2.09 7.22 5.26
C ASP A 52 -0.57 7.41 5.08
N ALA A 53 0.22 6.81 5.97
CA ALA A 53 1.68 6.85 5.88
C ALA A 53 2.17 6.11 4.63
N TYR A 54 1.59 4.95 4.32
CA TYR A 54 1.96 4.13 3.18
C TYR A 54 1.69 4.83 1.84
N VAL A 55 0.50 5.40 1.65
CA VAL A 55 0.12 6.13 0.42
C VAL A 55 0.93 7.42 0.26
N ARG A 56 1.35 8.06 1.35
CA ARG A 56 2.21 9.24 1.29
C ARG A 56 3.63 8.92 0.81
N VAL A 57 4.18 7.78 1.22
CA VAL A 57 5.59 7.41 0.95
C VAL A 57 5.74 6.60 -0.34
N ARG A 58 4.74 5.77 -0.68
CA ARG A 58 4.82 4.85 -1.82
C ARG A 58 4.24 5.42 -3.10
N ALA A 59 4.75 4.91 -4.21
CA ALA A 59 4.17 5.17 -5.53
C ALA A 59 2.75 4.59 -5.61
N PRO A 60 1.83 5.24 -6.33
CA PRO A 60 0.43 4.81 -6.43
C PRO A 60 0.27 3.38 -6.96
N GLU A 61 1.17 2.92 -7.84
CA GLU A 61 1.18 1.55 -8.37
C GLU A 61 1.54 0.51 -7.31
N GLU A 62 2.47 0.85 -6.41
CA GLU A 62 2.82 -0.03 -5.30
C GLU A 62 1.69 -0.08 -4.27
N ALA A 63 1.05 1.07 -4.01
CA ALA A 63 -0.14 1.12 -3.16
C ALA A 63 -1.30 0.29 -3.72
N ALA A 64 -1.54 0.37 -5.02
CA ALA A 64 -2.56 -0.43 -5.71
C ALA A 64 -2.31 -1.94 -5.58
N ARG A 65 -1.05 -2.39 -5.72
CA ARG A 65 -0.70 -3.82 -5.55
C ARG A 65 -1.00 -4.36 -4.16
N SER A 66 -1.00 -3.50 -3.12
CA SER A 66 -1.33 -3.94 -1.77
C SER A 66 -2.79 -4.39 -1.62
N ALA A 67 -3.66 -4.07 -2.58
CA ALA A 67 -5.05 -4.52 -2.59
C ALA A 67 -5.22 -5.99 -2.98
N GLU A 68 -4.22 -6.63 -3.61
CA GLU A 68 -4.30 -7.99 -4.14
C GLU A 68 -4.81 -9.06 -3.14
N PRO A 69 -4.40 -9.08 -1.85
CA PRO A 69 -4.84 -10.10 -0.90
C PRO A 69 -6.32 -10.00 -0.51
N GLY A 70 -6.96 -8.85 -0.74
CA GLY A 70 -8.33 -8.61 -0.29
C GLY A 70 -8.93 -7.35 -0.89
N PRO A 71 -9.11 -7.29 -2.22
CA PRO A 71 -9.43 -6.05 -2.92
C PRO A 71 -10.75 -5.43 -2.46
N GLY A 72 -11.75 -6.25 -2.12
CA GLY A 72 -13.05 -5.77 -1.64
C GLY A 72 -13.00 -4.96 -0.34
N THR A 73 -12.01 -5.20 0.52
CA THR A 73 -11.81 -4.46 1.78
C THR A 73 -10.71 -3.40 1.63
N LEU A 74 -9.64 -3.71 0.90
CA LEU A 74 -8.45 -2.89 0.84
C LEU A 74 -8.61 -1.70 -0.12
N VAL A 75 -9.30 -1.85 -1.25
CA VAL A 75 -9.50 -0.76 -2.22
C VAL A 75 -10.20 0.46 -1.59
N PRO A 76 -11.34 0.32 -0.90
CA PRO A 76 -12.01 1.46 -0.26
C PRO A 76 -11.13 2.14 0.79
N LEU A 77 -10.33 1.37 1.54
CA LEU A 77 -9.44 1.90 2.59
C LEU A 77 -8.26 2.68 2.00
N LEU A 78 -7.65 2.14 0.94
CA LEU A 78 -6.56 2.80 0.22
C LEU A 78 -7.02 4.12 -0.42
N LEU A 79 -8.21 4.13 -1.03
CA LEU A 79 -8.79 5.34 -1.63
C LEU A 79 -9.13 6.40 -0.59
N ALA A 80 -9.65 5.99 0.59
CA ALA A 80 -9.92 6.89 1.69
C ALA A 80 -8.64 7.54 2.24
N ALA A 81 -7.57 6.74 2.39
CA ALA A 81 -6.27 7.23 2.82
C ALA A 81 -5.66 8.21 1.80
N ALA A 82 -5.70 7.86 0.51
CA ALA A 82 -5.21 8.74 -0.56
C ALA A 82 -5.94 10.09 -0.60
N ARG A 83 -7.25 10.08 -0.41
CA ARG A 83 -8.06 11.29 -0.32
C ARG A 83 -7.72 12.16 0.89
N GLY A 84 -7.30 11.54 2.00
CA GLY A 84 -6.78 12.25 3.17
C GLY A 84 -5.43 12.94 2.92
N VAL A 85 -4.67 12.50 1.91
CA VAL A 85 -3.38 13.10 1.53
C VAL A 85 -3.56 14.24 0.53
N SER A 86 -4.24 13.98 -0.60
CA SER A 86 -4.51 14.96 -1.67
C SER A 86 -5.50 14.37 -2.68
N ASP A 87 -6.32 15.21 -3.32
CA ASP A 87 -7.18 14.80 -4.43
C ASP A 87 -6.36 14.25 -5.62
N GLU A 88 -5.18 14.82 -5.91
CA GLU A 88 -4.29 14.32 -6.98
C GLU A 88 -3.83 12.89 -6.68
N ARG A 89 -3.43 12.62 -5.43
CA ARG A 89 -3.03 11.28 -4.99
C ARG A 89 -4.18 10.28 -5.01
N HIS A 90 -5.41 10.74 -4.75
CA HIS A 90 -6.59 9.92 -4.90
C HIS A 90 -6.78 9.48 -6.36
N TRP A 91 -6.70 10.40 -7.32
CA TRP A 91 -6.86 10.08 -8.75
C TRP A 91 -5.73 9.22 -9.30
N ASP A 92 -4.48 9.47 -8.91
CA ASP A 92 -3.33 8.63 -9.24
C ASP A 92 -3.56 7.17 -8.79
N LEU A 93 -4.05 7.00 -7.57
CA LEU A 93 -4.31 5.67 -7.01
C LEU A 93 -5.51 5.00 -7.68
N VAL A 94 -6.59 5.73 -7.97
CA VAL A 94 -7.72 5.21 -8.77
C VAL A 94 -7.21 4.72 -10.13
N HIS A 95 -6.34 5.49 -10.78
CA HIS A 95 -5.76 5.11 -12.06
C HIS A 95 -4.91 3.83 -11.93
N ALA A 96 -4.01 3.78 -10.94
CA ALA A 96 -3.17 2.62 -10.70
C ALA A 96 -3.97 1.35 -10.36
N LEU A 97 -5.05 1.47 -9.58
CA LEU A 97 -5.95 0.36 -9.26
C LEU A 97 -6.66 -0.17 -10.52
N ARG A 98 -7.12 0.72 -11.40
CA ARG A 98 -7.72 0.32 -12.69
C ARG A 98 -6.71 -0.37 -13.60
N VAL A 99 -5.48 0.14 -13.68
CA VAL A 99 -4.39 -0.49 -14.46
C VAL A 99 -4.06 -1.87 -13.91
N ALA A 100 -4.12 -2.05 -12.59
CA ALA A 100 -3.94 -3.35 -11.93
C ALA A 100 -5.17 -4.29 -12.04
N GLY A 101 -6.28 -3.83 -12.62
CA GLY A 101 -7.50 -4.63 -12.81
C GLY A 101 -8.43 -4.69 -11.61
N PHE A 102 -8.24 -3.84 -10.60
CA PHE A 102 -9.14 -3.73 -9.46
C PHE A 102 -10.30 -2.77 -9.75
N SER A 103 -11.48 -3.09 -9.21
CA SER A 103 -12.63 -2.18 -9.23
C SER A 103 -12.42 -1.05 -8.22
N ALA A 104 -12.05 0.13 -8.71
CA ALA A 104 -11.87 1.37 -7.95
C ALA A 104 -13.03 2.35 -8.20
#